data_AF-A0A0P0DKH4-F1
#
_entry.id   AF-A0A0P0DKH4-F1
#
_cell.length_a   1.000
_cell.length_b   1.000
_cell.length_c   1.000
_cell.angle_alpha   90.00
_cell.angle_beta   90.00
_cell.angle_gamma   90.00
#
_symmetry.space_group_name_H-M   'P 1'
#
loop_
_entity.id
_entity.type
_entity.pdbx_description
1 polymer ?
#
loop_
_entity_poly.entity_id
_entity_poly.type
_entity_poly.pdbx_seq_one_letter_code
_entity_poly.pdbx_strand_id
1 'polypeptide(L)'
;MSIPLDAIDPDQAARRFADELEWHLDIVPPLMDAMITMTIPAIAAHRQDQTRVTGGGYVDNLTILDHLDVTTEGTITAKGAAVDATDLWAMLVDLLGAVHAWIQPDTAPPTLDPRPDADPLTARTLALTAIAWLIDHGEQIRTIHELDDYRDALYALIRRLRARYGVHPHPRRARLRHCATCGERAVALTWADNPNGSPRPIRIARCRTCGQTYTEETAA
;
A
#
# COMPACT_ATOMS: atom_id res chain seq x y z
N MET A 1 -6.77 23.79 30.79
CA MET A 1 -7.90 23.60 29.87
C MET A 1 -7.49 22.56 28.84
N SER A 2 -8.02 21.35 28.93
CA SER A 2 -7.87 20.29 27.92
C SER A 2 -8.99 20.43 26.89
N ILE A 3 -8.66 20.34 25.60
CA ILE A 3 -9.65 20.34 24.52
C ILE A 3 -9.95 18.87 24.17
N PRO A 4 -11.23 18.45 24.12
CA PRO A 4 -11.60 17.08 23.76
C PRO A 4 -11.14 16.75 22.33
N LEU A 5 -10.64 15.53 22.11
CA LEU A 5 -10.18 15.09 20.78
C LEU A 5 -11.31 14.97 19.75
N ASP A 6 -12.54 14.82 20.22
CA ASP A 6 -13.74 14.64 19.41
C ASP A 6 -14.38 15.97 18.97
N ALA A 7 -13.96 17.11 19.55
CA ALA A 7 -14.35 18.45 19.10
C ALA A 7 -13.67 18.86 17.76
N ILE A 8 -12.89 17.95 17.16
CA ILE A 8 -11.95 18.21 16.07
C ILE A 8 -12.53 17.71 14.72
N ASP A 9 -13.68 18.27 14.29
CA ASP A 9 -14.04 18.42 12.86
C ASP A 9 -14.82 17.26 12.17
N PRO A 10 -16.02 17.47 11.55
CA PRO A 10 -16.68 16.50 10.67
C PRO A 10 -15.85 16.10 9.44
N ASP A 11 -14.87 16.92 9.03
CA ASP A 11 -13.89 16.55 7.99
C ASP A 11 -12.94 15.43 8.43
N GLN A 12 -12.95 15.07 9.72
CA GLN A 12 -12.02 14.08 10.26
C GLN A 12 -12.26 12.68 9.69
N ALA A 13 -13.51 12.30 9.43
CA ALA A 13 -13.82 11.01 8.80
C ALA A 13 -13.31 10.95 7.35
N ALA A 14 -13.48 12.04 6.61
CA ALA A 14 -13.00 12.18 5.24
C ALA A 14 -11.46 12.14 5.16
N ARG A 15 -10.79 12.85 6.08
CA ARG A 15 -9.32 12.82 6.22
C ARG A 15 -8.79 11.45 6.63
N ARG A 16 -9.45 10.76 7.58
CA ARG A 16 -9.08 9.39 7.97
C ARG A 16 -9.19 8.43 6.79
N PHE A 17 -10.24 8.55 5.99
CA PHE A 17 -10.41 7.75 4.78
C PHE A 17 -9.30 8.03 3.75
N ALA A 18 -9.04 9.30 3.45
CA ALA A 18 -7.98 9.69 2.51
C ALA A 18 -6.59 9.22 2.99
N ASP A 19 -6.31 9.36 4.29
CA ASP A 19 -5.07 8.87 4.91
C ASP A 19 -4.96 7.33 4.80
N GLU A 20 -6.05 6.60 5.01
CA GLU A 20 -6.08 5.14 4.89
C GLU A 20 -5.87 4.68 3.45
N LEU A 21 -6.53 5.34 2.49
CA LEU A 21 -6.40 5.07 1.06
C LEU A 21 -4.97 5.33 0.59
N GLU A 22 -4.43 6.51 0.88
CA GLU A 22 -3.06 6.86 0.56
C GLU A 22 -2.07 5.86 1.19
N TRP A 23 -2.26 5.51 2.47
CA TRP A 23 -1.36 4.61 3.18
C TRP A 23 -1.31 3.20 2.57
N HIS A 24 -2.45 2.64 2.16
CA HIS A 24 -2.45 1.33 1.50
C HIS A 24 -1.86 1.40 0.10
N LEU A 25 -2.25 2.40 -0.70
CA LEU A 25 -1.78 2.52 -2.09
C LEU A 25 -0.28 2.81 -2.19
N ASP A 26 0.29 3.57 -1.25
CA ASP A 26 1.74 3.82 -1.17
C ASP A 26 2.59 2.54 -1.01
N ILE A 27 1.99 1.44 -0.54
CA ILE A 27 2.66 0.15 -0.36
C ILE A 27 2.76 -0.62 -1.69
N VAL A 28 1.95 -0.29 -2.68
CA VAL A 28 1.91 -1.01 -3.96
C VAL A 28 3.24 -0.91 -4.73
N PRO A 29 3.86 0.27 -4.95
CA PRO A 29 5.14 0.35 -5.65
C PRO A 29 6.28 -0.45 -5.00
N PRO A 30 6.54 -0.35 -3.68
CA PRO A 30 7.58 -1.16 -3.06
C PRO A 30 7.25 -2.66 -2.99
N LEU A 31 5.97 -3.05 -2.97
CA LEU A 31 5.57 -4.45 -3.16
C LEU A 31 5.91 -4.95 -4.56
N MET A 32 5.60 -4.17 -5.59
CA MET A 32 5.96 -4.49 -6.98
C MET A 32 7.48 -4.65 -7.12
N ASP A 33 8.29 -3.74 -6.59
CA ASP A 33 9.76 -3.85 -6.62
C ASP A 33 10.26 -5.13 -5.93
N ALA A 34 9.71 -5.45 -4.75
CA ALA A 34 10.09 -6.64 -3.99
C ALA A 34 9.75 -7.93 -4.76
N MET A 35 8.55 -8.00 -5.35
CA MET A 35 8.13 -9.16 -6.14
C MET A 35 8.95 -9.30 -7.42
N ILE A 36 9.23 -8.20 -8.13
CA ILE A 36 10.09 -8.20 -9.33
C ILE A 36 11.51 -8.64 -9.00
N THR A 37 12.09 -8.15 -7.90
CA THR A 37 13.44 -8.56 -7.46
C THR A 37 13.52 -10.07 -7.24
N MET A 38 12.44 -10.68 -6.75
CA MET A 38 12.35 -12.13 -6.55
C MET A 38 12.06 -12.91 -7.84
N THR A 39 11.55 -12.29 -8.90
CA THR A 39 11.32 -12.93 -10.21
C THR A 39 12.51 -12.80 -11.17
N ILE A 40 13.41 -11.83 -11.00
CA ILE A 40 14.58 -11.62 -11.88
C ILE A 40 15.52 -12.85 -12.00
N PRO A 41 15.81 -13.64 -10.93
CA PRO A 41 16.60 -14.86 -11.08
C PRO A 41 15.96 -15.91 -12.02
N ALA A 42 14.64 -15.89 -12.18
CA ALA A 42 13.92 -16.80 -13.06
C ALA A 42 13.94 -16.35 -14.55
N ILE A 43 14.10 -15.05 -14.81
CA ILE A 43 14.10 -14.48 -16.18
C ILE A 43 15.51 -14.55 -16.80
N ALA A 44 16.57 -14.28 -16.02
CA ALA A 44 17.95 -14.30 -16.51
C ALA A 44 18.46 -15.71 -16.92
N ALA A 45 17.82 -16.78 -16.41
CA ALA A 45 18.15 -18.14 -16.82
C ALA A 45 17.49 -18.59 -18.12
N HIS A 46 16.59 -17.77 -18.68
CA HIS A 46 15.82 -18.12 -19.87
C HIS A 46 16.38 -17.43 -21.12
N ARG A 47 17.30 -18.12 -21.83
CA ARG A 47 17.06 -18.64 -23.20
C ARG A 47 18.31 -18.84 -24.08
N GLN A 48 19.48 -18.25 -23.83
CA GLN A 48 20.53 -18.27 -24.87
C GLN A 48 21.97 -18.62 -24.45
N ASP A 49 22.26 -18.85 -23.17
CA ASP A 49 23.64 -19.09 -22.71
C ASP A 49 23.81 -20.36 -21.85
N GLN A 50 23.08 -21.43 -22.21
CA GLN A 50 23.32 -22.75 -21.61
C GLN A 50 24.39 -23.49 -22.41
N THR A 51 25.66 -23.28 -22.06
CA THR A 51 26.70 -24.26 -22.38
C THR A 51 26.41 -25.53 -21.59
N ARG A 52 25.84 -26.54 -22.25
CA ARG A 52 25.64 -27.89 -21.68
C ARG A 52 27.01 -28.53 -21.46
N VAL A 53 27.57 -28.36 -20.27
CA VAL A 53 28.68 -29.19 -19.78
C VAL A 53 28.07 -30.47 -19.21
N THR A 54 28.19 -31.56 -19.95
CA THR A 54 27.80 -32.91 -19.52
C THR A 54 28.77 -33.41 -18.46
N GLY A 55 28.40 -33.27 -17.18
CA GLY A 55 29.17 -33.83 -16.09
C GLY A 55 28.71 -33.35 -14.71
N GLY A 56 27.75 -34.05 -14.11
CA GLY A 56 27.46 -33.99 -12.67
C GLY A 56 26.78 -32.71 -12.15
N GLY A 57 25.52 -32.84 -11.73
CA GLY A 57 24.92 -32.03 -10.67
C GLY A 57 24.77 -30.52 -10.92
N TYR A 58 23.83 -30.13 -11.80
CA TYR A 58 23.34 -28.74 -11.86
C TYR A 58 21.84 -28.61 -11.58
N VAL A 59 21.10 -29.72 -11.62
CA VAL A 59 19.63 -29.73 -11.46
C VAL A 59 19.20 -29.51 -10.00
N ASP A 60 20.09 -29.81 -9.04
CA ASP A 60 19.80 -29.68 -7.60
C ASP A 60 19.97 -28.26 -7.04
N ASN A 61 20.55 -27.32 -7.80
CA ASN A 61 20.82 -25.95 -7.33
C ASN A 61 19.94 -24.88 -8.00
N LEU A 62 18.92 -25.28 -8.76
CA LEU A 62 18.00 -24.33 -9.40
C LEU A 62 16.80 -24.04 -8.49
N THR A 63 16.94 -23.01 -7.64
CA THR A 63 15.82 -22.29 -6.98
C THR A 63 14.80 -21.71 -7.96
N ILE A 64 15.07 -21.80 -9.27
CA ILE A 64 14.19 -21.39 -10.38
C ILE A 64 12.91 -22.23 -10.44
N LEU A 65 12.95 -23.50 -10.00
CA LEU A 65 11.80 -24.40 -10.02
C LEU A 65 10.75 -24.09 -8.94
N ASP A 66 11.04 -23.23 -7.96
CA ASP A 66 10.08 -22.86 -6.91
C ASP A 66 9.10 -21.76 -7.37
N HIS A 67 9.35 -21.14 -8.53
CA HIS A 67 8.58 -20.02 -9.08
C HIS A 67 7.80 -20.36 -10.36
N LEU A 68 7.90 -21.59 -10.84
CA LEU A 68 7.22 -22.08 -12.03
C LEU A 68 6.66 -23.48 -11.75
N ASP A 69 5.38 -23.69 -11.99
CA ASP A 69 4.76 -25.02 -11.94
C ASP A 69 4.58 -25.55 -13.37
N VAL A 70 5.03 -26.79 -13.62
CA VAL A 70 4.83 -27.45 -14.92
C VAL A 70 3.68 -28.42 -14.75
N THR A 71 2.56 -28.09 -15.38
CA THR A 71 1.38 -28.96 -15.41
C THR A 71 1.70 -30.30 -16.06
N THR A 72 0.92 -31.34 -15.77
CA THR A 72 1.01 -32.68 -16.37
C THR A 72 0.94 -32.69 -17.91
N GLU A 73 0.46 -31.60 -18.50
CA GLU A 73 0.34 -31.38 -19.95
C GLU A 73 1.53 -30.58 -20.54
N GLY A 74 2.55 -30.28 -19.73
CA GLY A 74 3.75 -29.55 -20.14
C GLY A 74 3.60 -28.03 -20.22
N THR A 75 2.47 -27.48 -19.72
CA THR A 75 2.25 -26.02 -19.66
C THR A 75 2.93 -25.46 -18.43
N ILE A 76 3.78 -24.44 -18.62
CA ILE A 76 4.48 -23.71 -17.55
C ILE A 76 3.57 -22.61 -17.02
N THR A 77 3.30 -22.65 -15.72
CA THR A 77 2.49 -21.68 -14.98
C THR A 77 3.34 -20.95 -13.96
N ALA A 78 3.09 -19.64 -13.77
CA ALA A 78 3.77 -18.85 -12.75
C ALA A 78 3.41 -19.35 -11.34
N LYS A 79 4.36 -19.25 -10.39
CA LYS A 79 4.16 -19.58 -8.97
C LYS A 79 4.85 -18.55 -8.08
N GLY A 80 4.33 -18.35 -6.87
CA GLY A 80 4.93 -17.43 -5.90
C GLY A 80 4.85 -15.97 -6.34
N ALA A 81 5.99 -15.27 -6.37
CA ALA A 81 6.04 -13.82 -6.58
C ALA A 81 5.45 -13.33 -7.92
N ALA A 82 5.52 -14.14 -8.98
CA ALA A 82 4.94 -13.77 -10.26
C ALA A 82 3.39 -13.82 -10.26
N VAL A 83 2.79 -14.78 -9.53
CA VAL A 83 1.33 -14.83 -9.35
C VAL A 83 0.88 -13.68 -8.46
N ASP A 84 1.56 -13.48 -7.32
CA ASP A 84 1.24 -12.40 -6.40
C ASP A 84 1.32 -11.01 -7.06
N ALA A 85 2.29 -10.79 -7.96
CA ALA A 85 2.40 -9.54 -8.73
C ALA A 85 1.27 -9.39 -9.75
N THR A 86 0.88 -10.48 -10.41
CA THR A 86 -0.25 -10.48 -11.35
C THR A 86 -1.57 -10.22 -10.64
N ASP A 87 -1.79 -10.84 -9.49
CA ASP A 87 -2.98 -10.65 -8.65
C ASP A 87 -3.07 -9.21 -8.13
N LEU A 88 -1.94 -8.64 -7.66
CA LEU A 88 -1.88 -7.26 -7.21
C LEU A 88 -2.19 -6.27 -8.34
N TRP A 89 -1.63 -6.52 -9.53
CA TRP A 89 -1.90 -5.71 -10.71
C TRP A 89 -3.37 -5.78 -11.13
N ALA A 90 -3.92 -6.99 -11.22
CA ALA A 90 -5.32 -7.20 -11.60
C ALA A 90 -6.27 -6.49 -10.64
N MET A 91 -6.06 -6.60 -9.32
CA MET A 91 -6.90 -5.88 -8.35
C MET A 91 -6.78 -4.36 -8.45
N LEU A 92 -5.60 -3.82 -8.79
CA LEU A 92 -5.44 -2.39 -9.03
C LEU A 92 -6.22 -1.94 -10.27
N VAL A 93 -6.15 -2.72 -11.35
CA VAL A 93 -6.92 -2.48 -12.59
C VAL A 93 -8.42 -2.54 -12.32
N ASP A 94 -8.88 -3.55 -11.58
CA ASP A 94 -10.30 -3.72 -11.24
C ASP A 94 -10.83 -2.55 -10.41
N LEU A 95 -10.09 -2.13 -9.37
CA LEU A 95 -10.47 -0.96 -8.58
C LEU A 95 -10.48 0.31 -9.44
N LEU A 96 -9.46 0.53 -10.27
CA LEU A 96 -9.39 1.69 -11.15
C LEU A 96 -10.58 1.73 -12.12
N GLY A 97 -10.91 0.60 -12.75
CA GLY A 97 -12.04 0.47 -13.66
C GLY A 97 -13.38 0.70 -12.96
N ALA A 98 -13.56 0.15 -11.75
CA ALA A 98 -14.75 0.35 -10.94
C ALA A 98 -14.91 1.83 -10.55
N VAL A 99 -13.86 2.45 -10.00
CA VAL A 99 -13.87 3.86 -9.60
C VAL A 99 -14.18 4.77 -10.79
N HIS A 100 -13.55 4.50 -11.94
CA HIS A 100 -13.82 5.25 -13.17
C HIS A 100 -15.28 5.14 -13.61
N ALA A 101 -15.84 3.93 -13.63
CA ALA A 101 -17.22 3.70 -14.04
C ALA A 101 -18.24 4.46 -13.18
N TRP A 102 -17.95 4.67 -11.90
CA TRP A 102 -18.82 5.42 -11.00
C TRP A 102 -18.62 6.94 -11.05
N ILE A 103 -17.38 7.41 -11.20
CA ILE A 103 -17.06 8.84 -11.05
C ILE A 103 -17.03 9.57 -12.39
N GLN A 104 -16.48 8.97 -13.44
CA GLN A 104 -16.34 9.61 -14.75
C GLN A 104 -16.64 8.62 -15.90
N PRO A 105 -17.86 8.07 -15.99
CA PRO A 105 -18.19 7.09 -17.03
C PRO A 105 -18.03 7.62 -18.47
N ASP A 106 -18.11 8.95 -18.64
CA ASP A 106 -18.07 9.60 -19.95
C ASP A 106 -16.66 9.96 -20.45
N THR A 107 -15.62 9.75 -19.63
CA THR A 107 -14.22 9.98 -20.01
C THR A 107 -13.48 8.67 -20.21
N ALA A 108 -12.25 8.73 -20.72
CA ALA A 108 -11.39 7.55 -20.80
C ALA A 108 -10.63 7.39 -19.47
N PRO A 109 -10.61 6.20 -18.86
CA PRO A 109 -9.82 5.96 -17.65
C PRO A 109 -8.33 6.12 -17.95
N PRO A 110 -7.49 6.31 -16.91
CA PRO A 110 -6.08 6.03 -17.05
C PRO A 110 -5.90 4.60 -17.57
N THR A 111 -5.28 4.44 -18.73
CA THR A 111 -5.14 3.12 -19.35
C THR A 111 -4.07 2.32 -18.60
N LEU A 112 -4.50 1.43 -17.73
CA LEU A 112 -3.69 0.29 -17.33
C LEU A 112 -4.04 -0.89 -18.23
N ASP A 113 -3.03 -1.48 -18.86
CA ASP A 113 -3.21 -2.78 -19.52
C ASP A 113 -3.62 -3.81 -18.45
N PRO A 114 -4.61 -4.69 -18.71
CA PRO A 114 -4.97 -5.77 -17.78
C PRO A 114 -3.78 -6.67 -17.41
N ARG A 115 -2.71 -6.69 -18.20
CA ARG A 115 -1.44 -7.34 -17.85
C ARG A 115 -0.38 -6.31 -17.47
N PRO A 116 0.43 -6.58 -16.43
CA PRO A 116 1.56 -5.72 -16.12
C PRO A 116 2.55 -5.72 -17.29
N ASP A 117 3.14 -4.56 -17.57
CA ASP A 117 4.22 -4.45 -18.56
C ASP A 117 5.39 -5.37 -18.16
N ALA A 118 6.00 -6.01 -19.15
CA ALA A 118 7.15 -6.88 -18.92
C ALA A 118 8.38 -6.09 -18.45
N ASP A 119 8.46 -4.79 -18.77
CA ASP A 119 9.45 -3.88 -18.22
C ASP A 119 9.04 -3.39 -16.81
N PRO A 120 9.82 -3.75 -15.77
CA PRO A 120 9.56 -3.35 -14.39
C PRO A 120 9.40 -1.84 -14.17
N LEU A 121 10.19 -1.03 -14.89
CA LEU A 121 10.21 0.41 -14.70
C LEU A 121 8.94 1.05 -15.27
N THR A 122 8.52 0.57 -16.44
CA THR A 122 7.24 0.97 -17.07
C THR A 122 6.05 0.54 -16.21
N ALA A 123 6.00 -0.73 -15.77
CA ALA A 123 4.94 -1.22 -14.88
C ALA A 123 4.84 -0.39 -13.59
N ARG A 124 5.98 -0.07 -12.97
CA ARG A 124 6.03 0.80 -11.79
C ARG A 124 5.48 2.20 -12.06
N THR A 125 5.86 2.81 -13.19
CA THR A 125 5.44 4.17 -13.55
C THR A 125 3.92 4.23 -13.79
N LEU A 126 3.38 3.21 -14.46
CA LEU A 126 1.94 3.06 -14.69
C LEU A 126 1.18 2.87 -13.37
N ALA A 127 1.67 2.01 -12.47
CA ALA A 127 1.06 1.82 -11.15
C ALA A 127 1.04 3.12 -10.34
N LEU A 128 2.14 3.88 -10.32
CA LEU A 128 2.20 5.18 -9.63
C LEU A 128 1.20 6.19 -10.20
N THR A 129 1.03 6.20 -11.53
CA THR A 129 0.07 7.08 -12.20
C THR A 129 -1.37 6.72 -11.81
N ALA A 130 -1.71 5.43 -11.78
CA ALA A 130 -3.02 4.96 -11.35
C ALA A 130 -3.29 5.26 -9.87
N ILE A 131 -2.29 5.05 -9.00
CA ILE A 131 -2.36 5.35 -7.57
C ILE A 131 -2.61 6.84 -7.34
N ALA A 132 -1.87 7.72 -8.00
CA ALA A 132 -2.05 9.17 -7.89
C ALA A 132 -3.48 9.56 -8.29
N TRP A 133 -3.99 9.01 -9.39
CA TRP A 133 -5.36 9.25 -9.81
C TRP A 133 -6.38 8.77 -8.77
N LEU A 134 -6.22 7.56 -8.21
CA LEU A 134 -7.10 7.05 -7.15
C LEU A 134 -7.09 7.92 -5.89
N ILE A 135 -5.92 8.43 -5.50
CA ILE A 135 -5.77 9.34 -4.35
C ILE A 135 -6.49 10.67 -4.62
N ASP A 136 -6.34 11.24 -5.82
CA ASP A 136 -6.99 12.50 -6.21
C ASP A 136 -8.52 12.41 -6.18
N HIS A 137 -9.07 11.21 -6.40
CA HIS A 137 -10.51 10.95 -6.38
C HIS A 137 -11.00 10.39 -5.03
N GLY A 138 -10.15 10.35 -3.99
CA GLY A 138 -10.46 9.73 -2.70
C GLY A 138 -11.76 10.22 -2.04
N GLU A 139 -12.07 11.53 -2.10
CA GLU A 139 -13.31 12.06 -1.52
C GLU A 139 -14.57 11.51 -2.19
N GLN A 140 -14.53 11.29 -3.51
CA GLN A 140 -15.65 10.73 -4.26
C GLN A 140 -15.78 9.23 -3.99
N ILE A 141 -14.64 8.51 -3.99
CA ILE A 141 -14.58 7.08 -3.65
C ILE A 141 -15.22 6.82 -2.29
N ARG A 142 -14.95 7.67 -1.30
CA ARG A 142 -15.52 7.56 0.05
C ARG A 142 -17.05 7.52 0.08
N THR A 143 -17.70 8.19 -0.87
CA THR A 143 -19.16 8.33 -0.89
C THR A 143 -19.89 7.20 -1.61
N ILE A 144 -19.17 6.29 -2.26
CA ILE A 144 -19.72 5.23 -3.10
C ILE A 144 -19.47 3.89 -2.40
N HIS A 145 -20.50 3.36 -1.74
CA HIS A 145 -20.41 2.11 -0.96
C HIS A 145 -20.17 0.88 -1.83
N GLU A 146 -20.55 0.92 -3.10
CA GLU A 146 -20.33 -0.15 -4.08
C GLU A 146 -18.85 -0.38 -4.37
N LEU A 147 -17.98 0.56 -4.02
CA LEU A 147 -16.52 0.44 -4.13
C LEU A 147 -15.88 -0.19 -2.89
N ASP A 148 -16.63 -0.38 -1.80
CA ASP A 148 -16.11 -0.89 -0.53
C ASP A 148 -15.51 -2.30 -0.72
N ASP A 149 -16.20 -3.20 -1.43
CA ASP A 149 -15.73 -4.57 -1.67
C ASP A 149 -14.41 -4.60 -2.46
N TYR A 150 -14.30 -3.80 -3.52
CA TYR A 150 -13.08 -3.70 -4.33
C TYR A 150 -11.91 -3.14 -3.51
N ARG A 151 -12.17 -2.08 -2.75
CA ARG A 151 -11.16 -1.45 -1.89
C ARG A 151 -10.69 -2.41 -0.81
N ASP A 152 -11.60 -3.05 -0.10
CA ASP A 152 -11.30 -3.91 1.03
C ASP A 152 -10.58 -5.19 0.57
N ALA A 153 -10.94 -5.73 -0.60
CA ALA A 153 -10.21 -6.82 -1.25
C ALA A 153 -8.76 -6.42 -1.59
N LEU A 154 -8.57 -5.23 -2.17
CA LEU A 154 -7.22 -4.72 -2.47
C LEU A 154 -6.41 -4.51 -1.20
N TYR A 155 -7.02 -3.96 -0.14
CA TYR A 155 -6.33 -3.77 1.14
C TYR A 155 -5.95 -5.08 1.79
N ALA A 156 -6.85 -6.07 1.78
CA ALA A 156 -6.57 -7.41 2.29
C ALA A 156 -5.40 -8.04 1.54
N LEU A 157 -5.38 -7.92 0.20
CA LEU A 157 -4.29 -8.37 -0.65
C LEU A 157 -2.98 -7.67 -0.29
N ILE A 158 -2.96 -6.34 -0.24
CA ILE A 158 -1.79 -5.55 0.12
C ILE A 158 -1.26 -5.99 1.49
N ARG A 159 -2.10 -6.12 2.52
CA ARG A 159 -1.67 -6.55 3.86
C ARG A 159 -1.05 -7.96 3.85
N ARG A 160 -1.63 -8.88 3.10
CA ARG A 160 -1.12 -10.25 2.92
C ARG A 160 0.26 -10.25 2.27
N LEU A 161 0.39 -9.56 1.14
CA LEU A 161 1.65 -9.46 0.40
C LEU A 161 2.71 -8.71 1.23
N ARG A 162 2.30 -7.67 1.95
CA ARG A 162 3.17 -6.92 2.87
C ARG A 162 3.82 -7.82 3.91
N ALA A 163 3.03 -8.69 4.53
CA ALA A 163 3.54 -9.65 5.51
C ALA A 163 4.46 -10.68 4.87
N ARG A 164 4.12 -11.16 3.67
CA ARG A 164 4.91 -12.16 2.93
C ARG A 164 6.27 -11.64 2.48
N TYR A 165 6.33 -10.41 1.97
CA TYR A 165 7.53 -9.83 1.36
C TYR A 165 8.31 -8.89 2.30
N GLY A 166 7.86 -8.70 3.55
CA GLY A 166 8.55 -7.85 4.52
C GLY A 166 8.59 -6.36 4.13
N VAL A 167 7.70 -5.92 3.24
CA VAL A 167 7.64 -4.53 2.77
C VAL A 167 6.93 -3.68 3.82
N HIS A 168 7.68 -3.17 4.78
CA HIS A 168 7.09 -2.25 5.75
C HIS A 168 7.04 -0.84 5.16
N PRO A 169 5.97 -0.07 5.43
CA PRO A 169 5.98 1.34 5.09
C PRO A 169 7.27 1.94 5.65
N HIS A 170 8.04 2.65 4.83
CA HIS A 170 9.06 3.52 5.37
C HIS A 170 8.40 4.32 6.50
N PRO A 171 9.05 4.51 7.67
CA PRO A 171 8.51 5.35 8.71
C PRO A 171 8.37 6.77 8.14
N ARG A 172 7.23 7.07 7.50
CA ARG A 172 6.81 8.42 7.20
C ARG A 172 6.85 9.09 8.56
N ARG A 173 7.72 10.09 8.71
CA ARG A 173 7.74 10.96 9.90
C ARG A 173 6.28 11.24 10.21
N ALA A 174 5.79 10.81 11.38
CA ALA A 174 4.38 10.91 11.74
C ALA A 174 3.87 12.28 11.29
N ARG A 175 2.97 12.31 10.29
CA ARG A 175 2.53 13.56 9.68
C ARG A 175 1.96 14.42 10.80
N LEU A 176 2.67 15.51 11.10
CA LEU A 176 2.31 16.38 12.21
C LEU A 176 0.93 16.96 11.93
N ARG A 177 0.02 16.82 12.90
CA ARG A 177 -1.34 17.35 12.79
C ARG A 177 -1.31 18.88 12.89
N HIS A 178 -2.34 19.53 12.36
CA HIS A 178 -2.53 20.97 12.56
C HIS A 178 -2.87 21.26 14.02
N CYS A 179 -2.34 22.36 14.52
CA CYS A 179 -2.67 22.88 15.84
C CYS A 179 -3.92 23.77 15.75
N ALA A 180 -4.96 23.46 16.52
CA ALA A 180 -6.17 24.30 16.58
C ALA A 180 -5.90 25.70 17.16
N THR A 181 -4.82 25.87 17.92
CA THR A 181 -4.45 27.15 18.54
C THR A 181 -3.62 28.05 17.62
N CYS A 182 -2.67 27.48 16.87
CA CYS A 182 -1.72 28.28 16.08
C CYS A 182 -1.73 27.98 14.58
N GLY A 183 -2.61 27.08 14.10
CA GLY A 183 -2.74 26.72 12.69
C GLY A 183 -1.61 25.83 12.11
N GLU A 184 -0.44 25.80 12.74
CA GLU A 184 0.75 25.11 12.22
C GLU A 184 0.66 23.57 12.24
N ARG A 185 1.26 22.92 11.23
CA ARG A 185 1.43 21.45 11.13
C ARG A 185 2.56 20.96 12.03
N ALA A 186 2.35 21.07 13.33
CA ALA A 186 3.39 20.84 14.34
C ALA A 186 2.94 19.93 15.49
N VAL A 187 1.73 19.38 15.47
CA VAL A 187 1.21 18.53 16.54
C VAL A 187 1.74 17.11 16.38
N ALA A 188 2.55 16.68 17.33
CA ALA A 188 3.09 15.33 17.42
C ALA A 188 2.45 14.58 18.59
N LEU A 189 2.21 13.28 18.42
CA LEU A 189 1.91 12.41 19.55
C LEU A 189 3.17 12.24 20.39
N THR A 190 3.02 12.42 21.70
CA THR A 190 4.07 12.22 22.69
C THR A 190 3.48 11.56 23.93
N TRP A 191 4.35 11.06 24.79
CA TRP A 191 3.98 10.56 26.11
C TRP A 191 4.25 11.66 27.14
N ALA A 192 3.36 11.81 28.10
CA ALA A 192 3.56 12.69 29.25
C ALA A 192 3.21 11.96 30.54
N ASP A 193 3.77 12.43 31.63
CA ASP A 193 3.46 11.93 32.96
C ASP A 193 1.97 12.12 33.26
N ASN A 194 1.38 11.13 33.90
CA ASN A 194 -0.03 11.17 34.24
C ASN A 194 -0.27 12.26 35.30
N PRO A 195 -1.11 13.27 35.05
CA PRO A 195 -1.39 14.31 36.02
C PRO A 195 -2.03 13.77 37.32
N ASN A 196 -2.61 12.57 37.29
CA ASN A 196 -3.19 11.89 38.45
C ASN A 196 -2.17 11.06 39.25
N GLY A 197 -0.88 11.20 38.97
CA GLY A 197 0.20 10.51 39.71
C GLY A 197 0.33 9.01 39.42
N SER A 198 -0.39 8.49 38.41
CA SER A 198 -0.22 7.11 37.97
C SER A 198 1.16 6.91 37.33
N PRO A 199 1.85 5.79 37.58
CA PRO A 199 3.16 5.50 36.99
C PRO A 199 3.10 5.22 35.48
N ARG A 200 1.90 5.11 34.89
CA ARG A 200 1.73 4.88 33.45
C ARG A 200 1.64 6.22 32.73
N PRO A 201 2.58 6.55 31.83
CA PRO A 201 2.48 7.77 31.03
C PRO A 201 1.22 7.71 30.16
N ILE A 202 0.57 8.86 30.01
CA ILE A 202 -0.60 9.00 29.15
C ILE A 202 -0.15 9.46 27.77
N ARG A 203 -0.84 8.96 26.74
CA ARG A 203 -0.63 9.42 25.38
C ARG A 203 -1.27 10.80 25.23
N ILE A 204 -0.49 11.77 24.82
CA ILE A 204 -0.95 13.14 24.55
C ILE A 204 -0.55 13.55 23.14
N ALA A 205 -1.26 14.51 22.55
CA ALA A 205 -0.80 15.21 21.37
C ALA A 205 -0.29 16.59 21.78
N ARG A 206 0.92 16.99 21.36
CA ARG A 206 1.52 18.29 21.70
C ARG A 206 1.99 19.03 20.46
N CYS A 207 1.61 20.29 20.34
CA CYS A 207 2.13 21.18 19.30
C CYS A 207 3.59 21.57 19.60
N ARG A 208 4.49 21.35 18.65
CA ARG A 208 5.90 21.76 18.77
C ARG A 208 6.12 23.27 18.64
N THR A 209 5.19 23.98 18.01
CA THR A 209 5.31 25.44 17.79
C THR A 209 4.79 26.23 19.00
N CYS A 210 3.55 25.97 19.43
CA CYS A 210 2.92 26.74 20.52
C CYS A 210 2.86 26.00 21.86
N GLY A 211 3.27 24.73 21.91
CA GLY A 211 3.31 23.94 23.15
C GLY A 211 1.96 23.38 23.61
N GLN A 212 0.85 23.70 22.94
CA GLN A 212 -0.49 23.29 23.33
C GLN A 212 -0.63 21.75 23.36
N THR A 213 -1.30 21.24 24.39
CA THR A 213 -1.48 19.82 24.64
C THR A 213 -2.94 19.42 24.51
N TYR A 214 -3.19 18.29 23.84
CA TYR A 214 -4.49 17.69 23.59
C TYR A 214 -4.50 16.30 24.23
N THR A 215 -5.53 16.00 25.00
CA THR A 215 -5.69 14.74 25.74
C THR A 215 -6.93 14.03 25.25
N GLU A 216 -6.90 12.71 25.14
CA GLU A 216 -8.13 11.91 25.05
C GLU A 216 -8.86 12.13 26.38
N GLU A 217 -9.94 12.91 26.36
CA GLU A 217 -10.82 13.03 27.52
C GLU A 217 -11.35 11.63 27.76
N THR A 218 -11.02 11.09 28.92
CA THR A 218 -11.19 9.68 29.24
C THR A 218 -12.68 9.40 29.22
N ALA A 219 -13.16 8.70 28.19
CA ALA A 219 -14.50 8.15 28.18
C ALA A 219 -14.66 7.33 29.47
N ALA A 220 -15.57 7.80 30.33
CA ALA A 220 -15.97 7.14 31.55
C ALA A 220 -16.68 5.82 31.25
#